data_AF-A0A920LBF2-F1
#
_entry.id   AF-A0A920LBF2-F1
#
_cell.length_a   1.000
_cell.length_b   1.000
_cell.length_c   1.000
_cell.angle_alpha   90.00
_cell.angle_beta   90.00
_cell.angle_gamma   90.00
#
_symmetry.space_group_name_H-M   'P 1'
#
loop_
_entity.id
_entity.type
_entity.pdbx_description
1 polymer ?
#
loop_
_entity_poly.entity_id
_entity_poly.type
_entity_poly.pdbx_seq_one_letter_code
_entity_poly.pdbx_strand_id
1 'polypeptide(L)'
;MKDLLYLKDAQIKEFIQLLYYAYRETFSDPREILSKKFFGPAHLRALHLIESNPGINLGELIFKLKVTKQSLNRVLRDLIKSKMIKQIQDENDTKKKNLFLEKEGKVFLKVFIIKKKKNF
;
A
#
# COMPACT_ATOMS: atom_id res chain seq x y z
N MET A 1 -9.76 -21.50 40.45
CA MET A 1 -9.15 -20.23 40.00
C MET A 1 -9.25 -20.21 38.49
N LYS A 2 -9.92 -19.22 37.88
CA LYS A 2 -9.89 -19.07 36.41
C LYS A 2 -8.45 -18.74 36.04
N ASP A 3 -7.77 -19.62 35.30
CA ASP A 3 -6.50 -19.27 34.68
C ASP A 3 -6.75 -18.07 33.77
N LEU A 4 -6.24 -16.92 34.21
CA LEU A 4 -6.34 -15.67 33.49
C LEU A 4 -5.59 -15.88 32.16
N LEU A 5 -6.33 -15.86 31.06
CA LEU A 5 -5.90 -16.17 29.69
C LEU A 5 -5.06 -15.02 29.08
N TYR A 6 -4.03 -14.56 29.79
CA TYR A 6 -3.16 -13.47 29.34
C TYR A 6 -1.85 -14.06 28.83
N LEU A 7 -1.43 -13.55 27.67
CA LEU A 7 -0.11 -13.82 27.13
C LEU A 7 0.95 -13.33 28.13
N LYS A 8 1.91 -14.19 28.47
CA LYS A 8 3.12 -13.79 29.20
C LYS A 8 3.98 -12.90 28.30
N ASP A 9 4.80 -12.03 28.88
CA ASP A 9 5.68 -11.12 28.12
C ASP A 9 6.51 -11.82 27.04
N ALA A 10 6.98 -13.04 27.30
CA ALA A 10 7.70 -13.86 26.34
C ALA A 10 6.84 -14.20 25.10
N GLN A 11 5.57 -14.56 25.30
CA GLN A 11 4.64 -14.89 24.22
C GLN A 11 4.23 -13.65 23.42
N ILE A 12 4.12 -12.48 24.07
CA ILE A 12 3.88 -11.21 23.38
C ILE A 12 5.06 -10.87 22.47
N LYS A 13 6.30 -11.02 22.96
CA LYS A 13 7.51 -10.79 22.16
C LYS A 13 7.59 -11.73 20.96
N GLU A 14 7.32 -13.01 21.18
CA GLU A 14 7.27 -14.01 20.11
C GLU A 14 6.20 -13.66 19.06
N PHE A 15 5.01 -13.26 19.49
CA PHE A 15 3.95 -12.86 18.57
C PHE A 15 4.32 -11.61 17.76
N ILE A 16 4.92 -10.59 18.39
CA ILE A 16 5.43 -9.40 17.68
C ILE A 16 6.49 -9.80 16.65
N GLN A 17 7.37 -10.73 16.98
CA GLN A 17 8.40 -11.22 16.09
C GLN A 17 7.83 -12.03 14.91
N LEU A 18 6.84 -12.87 15.16
CA LEU A 18 6.11 -13.59 14.10
C LEU A 18 5.36 -12.62 13.19
N LEU A 19 4.70 -11.59 13.74
CA LEU A 19 4.08 -10.53 12.95
C LEU A 19 5.11 -9.77 12.10
N TYR A 20 6.28 -9.48 12.66
CA TYR A 20 7.37 -8.85 11.93
C TYR A 20 7.88 -9.73 10.79
N TYR A 21 8.07 -11.03 11.02
CA TYR A 21 8.47 -11.98 9.97
C TYR A 21 7.40 -12.12 8.90
N ALA A 22 6.14 -12.31 9.29
CA ALA A 22 5.02 -12.36 8.36
C ALA A 22 4.94 -11.08 7.52
N TYR A 23 5.10 -9.90 8.14
CA TYR A 23 5.17 -8.63 7.43
C TYR A 23 6.36 -8.60 6.46
N ARG A 24 7.57 -8.92 6.92
CA ARG A 24 8.79 -8.90 6.09
C ARG A 24 8.69 -9.86 4.91
N GLU A 25 8.30 -11.12 5.13
CA GLU A 25 8.06 -12.14 4.09
C GLU A 25 6.97 -11.69 3.12
N THR A 26 5.91 -11.06 3.64
CA THR A 26 4.84 -10.49 2.81
C THR A 26 5.33 -9.33 1.93
N PHE A 27 6.45 -8.67 2.24
CA PHE A 27 6.95 -7.54 1.45
C PHE A 27 8.37 -7.75 0.89
N SER A 28 8.98 -8.94 1.04
CA SER A 28 10.35 -9.26 0.60
C SER A 28 10.45 -9.67 -0.87
N ASP A 29 9.44 -10.40 -1.34
CA ASP A 29 9.26 -10.99 -2.67
C ASP A 29 8.80 -10.06 -3.84
N PRO A 30 8.30 -8.82 -3.63
CA PRO A 30 7.87 -7.94 -4.72
C PRO A 30 8.99 -7.44 -5.64
N ARG A 31 10.25 -7.59 -5.23
CA ARG A 31 11.36 -6.79 -5.77
C ARG A 31 11.55 -6.98 -7.27
N GLU A 32 11.40 -8.18 -7.80
CA GLU A 32 11.56 -8.42 -9.24
C GLU A 32 10.43 -7.84 -10.11
N ILE A 33 9.20 -7.85 -9.61
CA ILE A 33 8.04 -7.31 -10.35
C ILE A 33 8.06 -5.78 -10.28
N LEU A 34 8.39 -5.25 -9.09
CA LEU A 34 8.50 -3.83 -8.84
C LEU A 34 9.69 -3.23 -9.58
N SER A 35 10.86 -3.90 -9.61
CA SER A 35 12.06 -3.39 -10.28
C SER A 35 11.86 -3.22 -11.79
N LYS A 36 11.11 -4.13 -12.44
CA LYS A 36 10.73 -4.02 -13.86
C LYS A 36 9.97 -2.73 -14.21
N LYS A 37 9.30 -2.11 -13.24
CA LYS A 37 8.56 -0.85 -13.37
C LYS A 37 9.25 0.31 -12.62
N PHE A 38 10.45 0.10 -12.06
CA PHE A 38 11.15 1.03 -11.16
C PHE A 38 10.31 1.45 -9.94
N PHE A 39 9.36 0.60 -9.54
CA PHE A 39 8.53 0.84 -8.37
C PHE A 39 9.18 0.29 -7.11
N GLY A 40 8.79 0.84 -5.97
CA GLY A 40 9.18 0.36 -4.65
C GLY A 40 7.98 0.05 -3.77
N PRO A 41 8.21 -0.38 -2.51
CA PRO A 41 7.15 -0.68 -1.56
C PRO A 41 6.20 0.49 -1.31
N ALA A 42 6.67 1.74 -1.44
CA ALA A 42 5.83 2.92 -1.29
C ALA A 42 4.77 3.04 -2.40
N HIS A 43 5.14 2.75 -3.66
CA HIS A 43 4.22 2.73 -4.80
C HIS A 43 3.13 1.68 -4.60
N LEU A 44 3.52 0.48 -4.18
CA LEU A 44 2.58 -0.62 -3.92
C LEU A 44 1.59 -0.27 -2.80
N ARG A 45 2.07 0.28 -1.68
CA ARG A 45 1.19 0.71 -0.57
C ARG A 45 0.21 1.80 -1.01
N ALA A 46 0.68 2.77 -1.80
CA ALA A 46 -0.19 3.81 -2.35
C ALA A 46 -1.26 3.23 -3.28
N LEU A 47 -0.89 2.32 -4.19
CA LEU A 47 -1.82 1.66 -5.11
C LEU A 47 -2.89 0.84 -4.36
N HIS A 48 -2.50 0.04 -3.36
CA HIS A 48 -3.44 -0.71 -2.55
C HIS A 48 -4.42 0.20 -1.79
N LEU A 49 -3.94 1.30 -1.21
CA LEU A 49 -4.83 2.23 -0.50
C LEU A 49 -5.81 2.92 -1.45
N ILE A 50 -5.35 3.32 -2.64
CA ILE A 50 -6.21 3.94 -3.66
C ILE A 50 -7.23 2.91 -4.19
N GLU A 51 -6.85 1.63 -4.34
CA GLU A 51 -7.76 0.55 -4.70
C GLU A 51 -8.87 0.36 -3.66
N SER A 52 -8.50 0.29 -2.38
CA SER A 52 -9.44 0.07 -1.28
C SER A 52 -10.26 1.31 -0.93
N ASN A 53 -9.86 2.50 -1.38
CA ASN A 53 -10.53 3.76 -1.11
C ASN A 53 -10.60 4.60 -2.41
N PRO A 54 -11.39 4.20 -3.42
CA PRO A 54 -11.51 4.96 -4.66
C PRO A 54 -11.99 6.39 -4.40
N GLY A 55 -11.28 7.38 -4.95
CA GLY A 55 -11.58 8.79 -4.73
C GLY A 55 -10.89 9.41 -3.51
N ILE A 56 -10.03 8.66 -2.80
CA ILE A 56 -9.21 9.21 -1.71
C ILE A 56 -8.39 10.42 -2.17
N ASN A 57 -8.35 11.47 -1.34
CA ASN A 57 -7.57 12.66 -1.63
C ASN A 57 -6.13 12.57 -1.06
N LEU A 58 -5.28 13.53 -1.46
CA LEU A 58 -3.87 13.56 -1.04
C LEU A 58 -3.69 13.63 0.49
N GLY A 59 -4.51 14.42 1.19
CA GLY A 59 -4.40 14.62 2.63
C GLY A 59 -4.74 13.34 3.40
N GLU A 60 -5.81 12.66 2.99
CA GLU A 60 -6.21 11.36 3.56
C GLU A 60 -5.15 10.30 3.31
N LEU A 61 -4.56 10.29 2.10
CA LEU A 61 -3.51 9.34 1.75
C LEU A 61 -2.22 9.58 2.58
N ILE A 62 -1.84 10.84 2.81
CA ILE A 62 -0.77 11.23 3.74
C ILE A 62 -1.04 10.70 5.15
N PHE A 63 -2.26 10.92 5.65
CA PHE A 63 -2.68 10.52 6.99
C PHE A 63 -2.62 8.99 7.16
N LYS A 64 -3.18 8.23 6.20
CA LYS A 64 -3.17 6.76 6.24
C LYS A 64 -1.78 6.16 6.07
N LEU A 65 -0.94 6.71 5.18
CA LEU A 65 0.42 6.19 4.93
C LEU A 65 1.44 6.64 5.97
N LYS A 66 1.14 7.69 6.76
CA LYS A 66 2.07 8.33 7.72
C LYS A 66 3.39 8.74 7.06
N VAL A 67 3.31 9.40 5.89
CA VAL A 67 4.48 9.88 5.13
C VAL A 67 4.39 11.38 4.86
N THR A 68 5.49 12.01 4.46
CA THR A 68 5.47 13.43 4.12
C THR A 68 4.82 13.69 2.76
N LYS A 69 4.27 14.89 2.57
CA LYS A 69 3.70 15.34 1.29
C LYS A 69 4.71 15.26 0.13
N GLN A 70 5.97 15.61 0.38
CA GLN A 70 7.04 15.56 -0.62
C GLN A 70 7.33 14.13 -1.07
N SER A 71 7.42 13.18 -0.12
CA SER A 71 7.64 11.77 -0.41
C SER A 71 6.47 11.20 -1.21
N LEU A 72 5.23 11.46 -0.79
CA LEU A 72 4.05 10.97 -1.49
C LEU A 72 3.92 11.58 -2.89
N ASN A 73 4.19 12.87 -3.06
CA ASN A 73 4.16 13.52 -4.38
C ASN A 73 5.18 12.93 -5.36
N ARG A 74 6.33 12.42 -4.90
CA ARG A 74 7.24 11.66 -5.76
C ARG A 74 6.58 10.37 -6.24
N VAL A 75 6.04 9.58 -5.32
CA VAL A 75 5.35 8.32 -5.63
C VAL A 75 4.17 8.53 -6.59
N LEU A 76 3.30 9.51 -6.31
CA LEU A 76 2.13 9.78 -7.15
C LEU A 76 2.51 10.22 -8.57
N ARG A 77 3.59 11.01 -8.73
CA ARG A 77 4.08 11.38 -10.06
C ARG A 77 4.50 10.17 -10.88
N ASP A 78 5.23 9.23 -10.27
CA ASP A 78 5.65 8.00 -10.95
C ASP A 78 4.46 7.14 -11.36
N LEU A 79 3.46 7.02 -10.47
CA LEU A 79 2.22 6.26 -10.73
C LEU A 79 1.39 6.88 -11.85
N ILE A 80 1.24 8.20 -11.87
CA ILE A 80 0.52 8.92 -12.95
C ILE A 80 1.27 8.76 -14.27
N LYS A 81 2.59 8.96 -14.28
CA LYS A 81 3.42 8.81 -15.49
C LYS A 81 3.32 7.40 -16.08
N SER A 82 3.14 6.40 -15.22
CA SER A 82 3.00 5.00 -15.60
C SER A 82 1.55 4.58 -15.88
N LYS A 83 0.59 5.51 -15.91
CA LYS A 83 -0.85 5.27 -16.09
C LYS A 83 -1.43 4.27 -15.09
N MET A 84 -0.90 4.24 -13.87
CA MET A 84 -1.40 3.35 -12.82
C MET A 84 -2.59 3.99 -12.08
N ILE A 85 -2.56 5.32 -11.97
CA ILE A 85 -3.60 6.12 -11.31
C ILE A 85 -3.91 7.36 -12.14
N LYS A 86 -5.11 7.87 -11.97
CA LYS A 86 -5.54 9.18 -12.45
C LYS A 86 -5.97 10.07 -11.29
N GLN A 87 -5.85 11.38 -11.50
CA GLN A 87 -6.36 12.40 -10.59
C GLN A 87 -7.55 13.08 -11.24
N ILE A 88 -8.67 13.17 -10.53
CA ILE A 88 -9.86 13.90 -10.97
C ILE A 88 -10.04 15.08 -10.01
N GLN A 89 -10.28 16.26 -10.56
CA GLN A 89 -10.59 17.44 -9.76
C GLN A 89 -11.93 17.24 -9.07
N ASP A 90 -12.02 17.65 -7.79
CA ASP A 90 -13.28 17.59 -7.07
C ASP A 90 -14.26 18.64 -7.61
N GLU A 91 -15.53 18.28 -7.73
CA GLU A 91 -16.58 19.14 -8.29
C GLU A 91 -16.91 20.33 -7.37
N ASN A 92 -16.76 20.15 -6.05
CA ASN A 92 -17.09 21.16 -5.04
C ASN A 92 -15.86 21.98 -4.60
N ASP A 93 -14.67 21.41 -4.71
CA ASP A 93 -13.42 22.07 -4.33
C ASP A 93 -12.32 21.84 -5.37
N THR A 94 -12.12 22.84 -6.23
CA THR A 94 -11.13 22.80 -7.30
C THR A 94 -9.68 22.60 -6.83
N LYS A 95 -9.38 22.83 -5.54
CA LYS A 95 -8.05 22.58 -4.94
C LYS A 95 -7.87 21.13 -4.52
N LYS A 96 -8.96 20.36 -4.37
CA LYS A 96 -8.92 18.92 -4.07
C LYS A 96 -8.85 18.11 -5.35
N LYS A 97 -8.04 17.05 -5.28
CA LYS A 97 -7.89 16.06 -6.34
C LYS A 97 -8.07 14.67 -5.73
N ASN A 98 -9.01 13.94 -6.31
CA ASN A 98 -9.40 12.61 -5.89
C ASN A 98 -8.67 11.58 -6.77
N LEU A 99 -8.12 10.55 -6.13
CA LEU A 99 -7.25 9.56 -6.78
C LEU A 99 -8.03 8.30 -7.11
N PHE A 100 -7.84 7.79 -8.33
CA PHE A 100 -8.48 6.56 -8.79
C PHE A 100 -7.47 5.67 -9.51
N LEU A 101 -7.60 4.35 -9.36
CA LEU A 101 -6.84 3.42 -10.18
C LEU A 101 -7.29 3.48 -11.64
N GLU A 102 -6.31 3.40 -12.53
CA GLU A 102 -6.53 3.12 -13.94
C GLU A 102 -6.49 1.61 -14.22
N LYS A 103 -6.77 1.22 -15.47
CA LYS A 103 -6.84 -0.18 -15.89
C LYS A 103 -5.51 -0.90 -15.62
N GLU A 104 -4.40 -0.26 -15.94
CA GLU A 104 -3.05 -0.77 -15.76
C GLU A 104 -2.74 -0.98 -14.28
N GLY A 105 -3.16 -0.06 -13.40
CA GLY A 105 -3.03 -0.19 -11.95
C GLY A 105 -3.79 -1.39 -11.40
N LYS A 106 -5.05 -1.58 -11.83
CA LYS A 106 -5.87 -2.75 -11.43
C LYS A 106 -5.25 -4.08 -11.89
N VAL A 107 -4.79 -4.14 -13.14
CA VAL A 107 -4.13 -5.34 -13.68
C VAL A 107 -2.83 -5.62 -12.93
N PHE A 108 -2.03 -4.59 -12.67
CA PHE A 108 -0.79 -4.71 -11.92
C PHE A 108 -1.01 -5.31 -10.53
N LEU A 109 -1.96 -4.76 -9.75
CA LEU A 109 -2.28 -5.28 -8.41
C LEU A 109 -2.80 -6.72 -8.47
N LYS A 110 -3.66 -7.05 -9.44
CA LYS A 110 -4.16 -8.43 -9.62
C LYS A 110 -3.02 -9.42 -9.89
N VAL A 111 -2.11 -9.09 -10.80
CA VAL A 111 -0.94 -9.93 -11.11
C VAL A 111 -0.05 -10.08 -9.89
N PHE A 112 0.16 -8.98 -9.16
CA PHE A 112 0.95 -8.97 -7.94
C PHE A 112 0.37 -9.90 -6.85
N ILE A 113 -0.95 -9.82 -6.61
CA ILE A 113 -1.66 -10.68 -5.65
C ILE A 113 -1.61 -12.16 -6.08
N ILE A 114 -1.80 -12.45 -7.36
CA ILE A 114 -1.77 -13.84 -7.88
C ILE A 114 -0.38 -14.46 -7.69
N LYS A 115 0.69 -13.72 -8.00
CA LYS A 115 2.06 -14.22 -7.78
C LYS A 115 2.35 -14.46 -6.31
N LYS A 116 1.87 -13.59 -5.42
CA LYS A 116 1.96 -13.81 -3.98
C LYS A 116 1.33 -15.12 -3.53
N LYS A 117 0.16 -15.49 -4.04
CA LYS A 117 -0.52 -16.74 -3.69
C LYS A 117 0.21 -18.01 -4.14
N LYS A 118 1.11 -17.93 -5.13
CA LYS A 118 1.87 -19.08 -5.64
C LYS A 118 3.16 -19.36 -4.87
N ASN A 119 3.60 -18.40 -4.04
CA ASN A 119 4.85 -18.49 -3.27
C ASN A 119 4.59 -18.86 -1.79
N PHE A 120 3.35 -19.26 -1.47
CA PHE A 120 2.95 -19.96 -0.24
C PHE A 120 2.42 -21.33 -0.63
#